data_AF-A0A3P7ZSI3-F1
#
_entry.id   AF-A0A3P7ZSI3-F1
#
_cell.length_a   1.000
_cell.length_b   1.000
_cell.length_c   1.000
_cell.angle_alpha   90.00
_cell.angle_beta   90.00
_cell.angle_gamma   90.00
#
_symmetry.space_group_name_H-M   'P 1'
#
loop_
_entity.id
_entity.type
_entity.pdbx_description
1 polymer ?
#
loop_
_entity_poly.entity_id
_entity_poly.type
_entity_poly.pdbx_seq_one_letter_code
_entity_poly.pdbx_strand_id
1 'polypeptide(L)'
;MNIPDPGSYLKTKLPNAMHLPGLTVNTLIVDQLKSLISGVIRDVSWIDLSHYIPNGLDSNERSALVNPLLKDAPVKLLDTYLIADKFIESCEVFLDTYLTKKAQTAFHHEHHAILSSPTQQQSVEVNTPKQVVTSPKGGFGFGAREIKTKNVKKKYNPSKRKTGNSLTINDSENNFPSGIGDSQSLTKDLFARYVLMDDVRSILSSQLPNDVPSEMIDQVADMLEPILQQSFIKHIGSLISPSAGANFDREKKLQTQEVVNSMVLSLQVIKFSSF
;
A
#
# COMPACT_ATOMS: atom_id res chain seq x y z
N MET A 1 -52.27 21.08 10.86
CA MET A 1 -52.04 21.08 9.39
C MET A 1 -52.13 19.66 8.91
N ASN A 2 -53.03 19.31 7.98
CA ASN A 2 -53.18 17.93 7.53
C ASN A 2 -52.96 17.87 6.01
N ILE A 3 -51.69 17.82 5.60
CA ILE A 3 -51.32 17.53 4.22
C ILE A 3 -51.21 16.00 4.13
N PRO A 4 -52.06 15.31 3.33
CA PRO A 4 -52.12 13.85 3.31
C PRO A 4 -50.80 13.18 2.85
N ASP A 5 -50.08 13.86 1.94
CA ASP A 5 -48.76 13.46 1.47
C ASP A 5 -47.88 14.71 1.31
N PRO A 6 -47.11 15.09 2.35
CA PRO A 6 -46.25 16.26 2.30
C PRO A 6 -45.12 16.12 1.28
N GLY A 7 -44.65 14.90 0.99
CA GLY A 7 -43.58 14.66 0.04
C GLY A 7 -44.00 14.97 -1.40
N SER A 8 -45.13 14.39 -1.84
CA SER A 8 -45.68 14.69 -3.16
C SER A 8 -46.11 16.16 -3.27
N TYR A 9 -46.68 16.73 -2.20
CA TYR A 9 -47.01 18.15 -2.17
C TYR A 9 -45.78 19.04 -2.44
N LEU A 10 -44.67 18.79 -1.73
CA LEU A 10 -43.43 19.56 -1.92
C LEU A 10 -42.85 19.39 -3.33
N LYS A 11 -42.89 18.18 -3.90
CA LYS A 11 -42.44 17.93 -5.28
C LYS A 11 -43.25 18.72 -6.31
N THR A 12 -44.56 18.85 -6.11
CA THR A 12 -45.40 19.66 -7.03
C THR A 12 -45.16 21.16 -6.88
N LYS A 13 -44.85 21.64 -5.67
CA LYS A 13 -44.66 23.06 -5.39
C LYS A 13 -43.23 23.55 -5.66
N LEU A 14 -42.26 22.68 -5.52
CA LEU A 14 -40.83 22.97 -5.64
C LEU A 14 -40.19 21.96 -6.61
N PRO A 15 -40.56 21.95 -7.90
CA PRO A 15 -40.15 20.89 -8.84
C PRO A 15 -38.64 20.84 -9.09
N ASN A 16 -37.94 21.95 -8.89
CA ASN A 16 -36.50 22.02 -9.10
C ASN A 16 -35.71 21.66 -7.82
N ALA A 17 -36.35 21.60 -6.66
CA ALA A 17 -35.67 21.34 -5.40
C ALA A 17 -35.15 19.89 -5.33
N MET A 18 -34.09 19.69 -4.57
CA MET A 18 -33.61 18.35 -4.26
C MET A 18 -34.46 17.78 -3.12
N HIS A 19 -35.15 16.67 -3.41
CA HIS A 19 -36.01 16.00 -2.43
C HIS A 19 -35.29 14.77 -1.87
N LEU A 20 -34.96 14.83 -0.59
CA LEU A 20 -34.39 13.75 0.21
C LEU A 20 -35.46 13.20 1.17
N PRO A 21 -35.27 11.98 1.72
CA PRO A 21 -36.13 11.49 2.79
C PRO A 21 -36.10 12.46 3.97
N GLY A 22 -37.23 13.08 4.31
CA GLY A 22 -37.34 14.03 5.43
C GLY A 22 -36.88 15.47 5.15
N LEU A 23 -36.22 15.74 4.01
CA LEU A 23 -35.64 17.04 3.71
C LEU A 23 -35.91 17.46 2.26
N THR A 24 -36.25 18.74 2.05
CA THR A 24 -36.29 19.33 0.70
C THR A 24 -35.36 20.54 0.68
N VAL A 25 -34.38 20.51 -0.21
CA VAL A 25 -33.32 21.53 -0.32
C VAL A 25 -33.52 22.34 -1.58
N ASN A 26 -33.49 23.66 -1.43
CA ASN A 26 -33.59 24.60 -2.56
C ASN A 26 -32.43 24.38 -3.55
N THR A 27 -32.70 24.56 -4.85
CA THR A 27 -31.69 24.52 -5.92
C THR A 27 -30.48 25.41 -5.64
N LEU A 28 -30.68 26.57 -5.01
CA LEU A 28 -29.59 27.51 -4.74
C LEU A 28 -28.44 26.87 -3.95
N ILE A 29 -28.75 26.07 -2.93
CA ILE A 29 -27.74 25.38 -2.11
C ILE A 29 -27.04 24.31 -2.94
N VAL A 30 -27.79 23.58 -3.76
CA VAL A 30 -27.25 22.54 -4.65
C VAL A 30 -26.30 23.15 -5.69
N ASP A 31 -26.69 24.26 -6.30
CA ASP A 31 -25.88 24.95 -7.31
C ASP A 31 -24.63 25.57 -6.68
N GLN A 32 -24.75 26.10 -5.46
CA GLN A 32 -23.60 26.55 -4.68
C GLN A 32 -22.62 25.40 -4.41
N LEU A 33 -23.08 24.25 -3.93
CA LEU A 33 -22.23 23.08 -3.69
C LEU A 33 -21.54 22.61 -4.98
N LYS A 34 -22.26 22.55 -6.11
CA LYS A 34 -21.67 22.22 -7.43
C LYS A 34 -20.59 23.22 -7.85
N SER A 35 -20.81 24.50 -7.59
CA SER A 35 -19.82 25.55 -7.87
C SER A 35 -18.56 25.38 -7.00
N LEU A 36 -18.73 25.03 -5.72
CA LEU A 36 -17.60 24.77 -4.82
C LEU A 36 -16.80 23.54 -5.27
N ILE A 37 -17.48 22.43 -5.60
CA ILE A 37 -16.84 21.22 -6.13
C ILE A 37 -16.03 21.56 -7.39
N SER A 38 -16.62 22.32 -8.30
CA SER A 38 -15.94 22.73 -9.53
C SER A 38 -14.73 23.65 -9.26
N GLY A 39 -14.82 24.51 -8.25
CA GLY A 39 -13.71 25.35 -7.79
C GLY A 39 -12.54 24.52 -7.23
N VAL A 40 -12.84 23.60 -6.32
CA VAL A 40 -11.86 22.70 -5.70
C VAL A 40 -11.10 21.87 -6.75
N ILE A 41 -11.81 21.34 -7.74
CA ILE A 41 -11.20 20.57 -8.83
C ILE A 41 -10.28 21.45 -9.67
N ARG A 42 -10.76 22.63 -10.07
CA ARG A 42 -10.01 23.56 -10.93
C ARG A 42 -8.74 24.05 -10.25
N ASP A 43 -8.84 24.38 -8.98
CA ASP A 43 -7.78 25.03 -8.22
C ASP A 43 -6.86 23.98 -7.54
N VAL A 44 -7.14 22.68 -7.72
CA VAL A 44 -6.40 21.55 -7.13
C VAL A 44 -6.21 21.75 -5.63
N SER A 45 -7.33 22.02 -4.94
CA SER A 45 -7.33 22.50 -3.57
C SER A 45 -8.23 21.66 -2.66
N TRP A 46 -8.54 22.21 -1.49
CA TRP A 46 -9.47 21.68 -0.51
C TRP A 46 -10.40 22.79 -0.02
N ILE A 47 -11.52 22.41 0.57
CA ILE A 47 -12.45 23.35 1.23
C ILE A 47 -13.20 22.66 2.37
N ASP A 48 -13.47 23.40 3.45
CA ASP A 48 -14.38 22.94 4.50
C ASP A 48 -15.84 23.29 4.16
N LEU A 49 -16.70 22.27 4.11
CA LEU A 49 -18.13 22.40 3.82
C LEU A 49 -18.98 22.76 5.04
N SER A 50 -18.41 22.79 6.25
CA SER A 50 -19.15 23.03 7.50
C SER A 50 -19.98 24.30 7.49
N HIS A 51 -19.48 25.36 6.84
CA HIS A 51 -20.16 26.66 6.75
C HIS A 51 -21.14 26.77 5.59
N TYR A 52 -21.12 25.82 4.65
CA TYR A 52 -21.95 25.80 3.46
C TYR A 52 -23.17 24.90 3.59
N ILE A 53 -23.13 23.98 4.56
CA ILE A 53 -24.21 23.04 4.84
C ILE A 53 -24.94 23.47 6.13
N PRO A 54 -26.28 23.51 6.14
CA PRO A 54 -27.01 23.90 7.34
C PRO A 54 -26.70 23.02 8.55
N ASN A 55 -26.37 23.64 9.69
CA ASN A 55 -25.99 22.92 10.91
C ASN A 55 -27.09 22.02 11.48
N GLY A 56 -28.35 22.28 11.16
CA GLY A 56 -29.49 21.48 11.60
C GLY A 56 -29.60 20.11 10.93
N LEU A 57 -28.80 19.83 9.90
CA LEU A 57 -28.75 18.53 9.24
C LEU A 57 -27.88 17.56 10.02
N ASP A 58 -28.37 16.34 10.21
CA ASP A 58 -27.58 15.25 10.79
C ASP A 58 -26.54 14.70 9.78
N SER A 59 -25.64 13.84 10.24
CA SER A 59 -24.57 13.27 9.39
C SER A 59 -25.11 12.48 8.18
N ASN A 60 -26.27 11.83 8.32
CA ASN A 60 -26.87 11.04 7.24
C ASN A 60 -27.52 11.94 6.19
N GLU A 61 -28.19 13.00 6.63
CA GLU A 61 -28.80 14.00 5.76
C GLU A 61 -27.73 14.80 5.01
N ARG A 62 -26.63 15.18 5.68
CA ARG A 62 -25.48 15.86 5.05
C ARG A 62 -24.86 14.98 3.98
N SER A 63 -24.59 13.72 4.28
CA SER A 63 -24.03 12.79 3.30
C SER A 63 -25.01 12.50 2.16
N ALA A 64 -26.32 12.40 2.42
CA ALA A 64 -27.34 12.26 1.38
C ALA A 64 -27.45 13.49 0.46
N LEU A 65 -27.15 14.69 0.96
CA LEU A 65 -27.09 15.93 0.18
C LEU A 65 -25.83 15.98 -0.70
N VAL A 66 -24.67 15.66 -0.15
CA VAL A 66 -23.39 15.86 -0.82
C VAL A 66 -23.00 14.68 -1.73
N ASN A 67 -23.13 13.43 -1.27
CA ASN A 67 -22.66 12.25 -2.01
C ASN A 67 -23.19 12.14 -3.45
N PRO A 68 -24.46 12.45 -3.76
CA PRO A 68 -24.95 12.42 -5.14
C PRO A 68 -24.22 13.40 -6.07
N LEU A 69 -23.68 14.49 -5.53
CA LEU A 69 -22.93 15.50 -6.29
C LEU A 69 -21.47 15.08 -6.54
N LEU A 70 -20.95 14.13 -5.75
CA LEU A 70 -19.56 13.68 -5.81
C LEU A 70 -19.35 12.46 -6.72
N LYS A 71 -20.42 11.74 -7.07
CA LYS A 71 -20.34 10.41 -7.70
C LYS A 71 -19.42 10.31 -8.92
N ASP A 72 -19.40 11.35 -9.75
CA ASP A 72 -18.61 11.40 -10.98
C ASP A 72 -17.52 12.49 -10.94
N ALA A 73 -17.26 13.07 -9.77
CA ALA A 73 -16.30 14.15 -9.58
C ALA A 73 -14.98 13.61 -9.00
N PRO A 74 -13.81 14.07 -9.49
CA PRO A 74 -12.49 13.64 -9.01
C PRO A 74 -12.13 14.33 -7.67
N VAL A 75 -12.96 14.07 -6.66
CA VAL A 75 -12.88 14.67 -5.32
C VAL A 75 -13.26 13.63 -4.28
N LYS A 76 -12.73 13.79 -3.07
CA LYS A 76 -13.11 12.99 -1.90
C LYS A 76 -13.66 13.88 -0.80
N LEU A 77 -14.66 13.38 -0.11
CA LEU A 77 -15.19 13.98 1.11
C LEU A 77 -14.61 13.23 2.32
N LEU A 78 -13.85 13.94 3.14
CA LEU A 78 -13.34 13.48 4.42
C LEU A 78 -14.03 14.29 5.52
N ASP A 79 -15.00 13.67 6.19
CA ASP A 79 -15.91 14.33 7.14
C ASP A 79 -16.60 15.56 6.51
N THR A 80 -16.14 16.78 6.80
CA THR A 80 -16.63 18.03 6.20
C THR A 80 -15.71 18.60 5.13
N TYR A 81 -14.52 18.05 4.95
CA TYR A 81 -13.51 18.54 4.02
C TYR A 81 -13.70 17.90 2.65
N LEU A 82 -13.87 18.74 1.62
CA LEU A 82 -13.87 18.33 0.24
C LEU A 82 -12.48 18.57 -0.37
N ILE A 83 -11.87 17.52 -0.89
CA ILE A 83 -10.46 17.53 -1.33
C ILE A 83 -10.38 17.03 -2.77
N ALA A 84 -9.65 17.73 -3.64
CA ALA A 84 -9.41 17.27 -5.00
C ALA A 84 -8.50 16.03 -5.04
N ASP A 85 -8.77 15.07 -5.93
CA ASP A 85 -7.89 13.90 -6.09
C ASP A 85 -6.46 14.30 -6.45
N LYS A 86 -6.30 15.35 -7.27
CA LYS A 86 -5.00 15.92 -7.63
C LYS A 86 -4.23 16.52 -6.45
N PHE A 87 -4.95 17.01 -5.43
CA PHE A 87 -4.32 17.47 -4.20
C PHE A 87 -3.76 16.28 -3.40
N ILE A 88 -4.51 15.17 -3.35
CA ILE A 88 -4.08 13.92 -2.71
C ILE A 88 -2.86 13.34 -3.43
N GLU A 89 -2.88 13.29 -4.77
CA GLU A 89 -1.71 12.87 -5.58
C GLU A 89 -0.47 13.71 -5.26
N SER A 90 -0.63 15.02 -5.04
CA SER A 90 0.48 15.90 -4.65
C SER A 90 1.04 15.55 -3.27
N CYS A 91 0.18 15.17 -2.33
CA CYS A 91 0.59 14.67 -1.01
C CYS A 91 1.39 13.37 -1.11
N GLU A 92 0.98 12.45 -2.00
CA GLU A 92 1.73 11.22 -2.26
C GLU A 92 3.16 11.50 -2.76
N VAL A 93 3.31 12.49 -3.66
CA VAL A 93 4.62 12.90 -4.20
C VAL A 93 5.56 13.40 -3.10
N PHE A 94 5.04 14.15 -2.11
CA PHE A 94 5.85 14.60 -0.98
C PHE A 94 6.39 13.44 -0.14
N LEU A 95 5.62 12.35 -0.06
CA LEU A 95 5.94 11.19 0.76
C LEU A 95 6.77 10.14 0.01
N ASP A 96 6.80 10.14 -1.32
CA ASP A 96 7.50 9.15 -2.14
C ASP A 96 9.00 9.06 -1.82
N THR A 97 9.67 10.21 -1.65
CA THR A 97 11.10 10.25 -1.29
C THR A 97 11.35 9.66 0.11
N TYR A 98 10.47 9.99 1.07
CA TYR A 98 10.55 9.45 2.43
C TYR A 98 10.34 7.94 2.41
N LEU A 99 9.31 7.48 1.70
CA LEU A 99 8.95 6.08 1.61
C LEU A 99 10.03 5.24 0.91
N THR A 100 10.61 5.75 -0.17
CA THR A 100 11.73 5.10 -0.88
C THR A 100 12.93 4.89 0.05
N LYS A 101 13.30 5.90 0.84
CA LYS A 101 14.41 5.79 1.81
C LYS A 101 14.12 4.76 2.90
N LYS A 102 12.89 4.76 3.44
CA LYS A 102 12.48 3.78 4.46
C LYS A 102 12.45 2.36 3.89
N ALA A 103 11.98 2.17 2.65
CA ALA A 103 11.96 0.88 1.97
C ALA A 103 13.37 0.32 1.73
N GLN A 104 14.30 1.17 1.27
CA GLN A 104 15.72 0.80 1.14
C GLN A 104 16.31 0.40 2.49
N THR A 105 16.06 1.20 3.53
CA THR A 105 16.54 0.92 4.89
C THR A 105 16.00 -0.41 5.40
N ALA A 106 14.70 -0.67 5.24
CA ALA A 106 14.09 -1.94 5.62
C ALA A 106 14.69 -3.12 4.84
N PHE A 107 14.88 -2.96 3.52
CA PHE A 107 15.49 -4.00 2.67
C PHE A 107 16.91 -4.34 3.10
N HIS A 108 17.75 -3.36 3.43
CA HIS A 108 19.13 -3.61 3.86
C HIS A 108 19.21 -4.29 5.24
N HIS A 109 18.36 -3.90 6.19
CA HIS A 109 18.36 -4.49 7.52
C HIS A 109 17.75 -5.90 7.55
N GLU A 110 16.68 -6.12 6.77
CA GLU A 110 15.87 -7.35 6.82
C GLU A 110 16.05 -8.21 5.55
N HIS A 111 17.16 -7.99 4.84
CA HIS A 111 17.49 -8.60 3.54
C HIS A 111 17.29 -10.12 3.53
N HIS A 112 17.81 -10.80 4.55
CA HIS A 112 17.72 -12.26 4.66
C HIS A 112 16.27 -12.74 4.85
N ALA A 113 15.48 -12.05 5.68
CA ALA A 113 14.07 -12.38 5.90
C ALA A 113 13.24 -12.16 4.62
N ILE A 114 13.48 -11.04 3.92
CA ILE A 114 12.79 -10.68 2.68
C ILE A 114 13.09 -11.69 1.56
N LEU A 115 14.36 -12.03 1.34
CA LEU A 115 14.75 -12.97 0.27
C LEU A 115 14.42 -14.43 0.59
N SER A 116 14.35 -14.80 1.87
CA SER A 116 13.95 -16.15 2.29
C SER A 116 12.43 -16.39 2.20
N SER A 117 11.64 -15.32 2.01
CA SER A 117 10.20 -15.45 1.84
C SER A 117 9.89 -16.09 0.47
N PRO A 118 9.17 -17.22 0.44
CA PRO A 118 8.72 -17.77 -0.82
C PRO A 118 7.68 -16.80 -1.40
N THR A 119 7.83 -16.47 -2.68
CA THR A 119 6.91 -15.66 -3.52
C THR A 119 7.31 -14.19 -3.71
N GLN A 120 8.31 -13.94 -4.57
CA GLN A 120 8.27 -12.86 -5.59
C GLN A 120 9.02 -13.22 -6.89
N GLN A 121 9.34 -14.50 -7.12
CA GLN A 121 9.76 -14.98 -8.44
C GLN A 121 8.51 -15.32 -9.27
N GLN A 122 7.71 -14.31 -9.63
CA GLN A 122 6.71 -14.52 -10.65
C GLN A 122 7.43 -14.54 -12.00
N SER A 123 7.53 -15.74 -12.54
CA SER A 123 7.97 -16.08 -13.88
C SER A 123 7.50 -15.04 -14.91
N VAL A 124 8.46 -14.37 -15.55
CA VAL A 124 8.26 -13.76 -16.86
C VAL A 124 8.05 -14.92 -17.83
N GLU A 125 6.81 -15.38 -17.97
CA GLU A 125 6.41 -16.29 -19.03
C GLU A 125 6.38 -15.48 -20.33
N VAL A 126 7.52 -15.53 -21.04
CA VAL A 126 7.67 -14.96 -22.38
C VAL A 126 6.73 -15.73 -23.31
N ASN A 127 5.54 -15.20 -23.53
CA ASN A 127 4.63 -15.62 -24.58
C ASN A 127 5.21 -15.19 -25.94
N THR A 128 5.98 -16.07 -26.60
CA THR A 128 6.24 -15.99 -28.04
C THR A 128 5.29 -16.94 -28.79
N PRO A 129 4.54 -16.45 -29.80
CA PRO A 129 3.54 -17.26 -30.48
C PRO A 129 4.14 -18.21 -31.52
N LYS A 130 3.75 -19.49 -31.39
CA LYS A 130 3.60 -20.56 -32.40
C LYS A 130 4.31 -20.37 -33.77
N GLN A 131 5.31 -21.21 -34.04
CA GLN A 131 5.56 -21.72 -35.39
C GLN A 131 5.59 -23.25 -35.39
N VAL A 132 4.70 -23.80 -36.22
CA VAL A 132 4.56 -25.21 -36.57
C VAL A 132 5.60 -25.52 -37.65
N VAL A 133 6.51 -26.47 -37.41
CA VAL A 133 7.22 -27.17 -38.49
C VAL A 133 7.38 -28.64 -38.12
N THR A 134 6.75 -29.49 -38.92
CA THR A 134 6.88 -30.94 -39.00
C THR A 134 8.22 -31.35 -39.62
N SER A 135 8.96 -32.29 -39.02
CA SER A 135 9.46 -33.52 -39.68
C SER A 135 10.48 -34.27 -38.80
N PRO A 136 10.64 -35.60 -38.99
CA PRO A 136 11.36 -36.49 -38.07
C PRO A 136 12.81 -36.75 -38.56
N LYS A 137 13.57 -37.55 -37.77
CA LYS A 137 14.61 -38.54 -38.19
C LYS A 137 15.99 -38.35 -37.51
N GLY A 138 16.32 -39.32 -36.65
CA GLY A 138 17.63 -39.97 -36.63
C GLY A 138 18.69 -39.49 -35.61
N GLY A 139 18.97 -40.35 -34.63
CA GLY A 139 20.30 -40.97 -34.51
C GLY A 139 21.32 -40.38 -33.51
N PHE A 140 21.71 -41.24 -32.54
CA PHE A 140 22.99 -41.31 -31.80
C PHE A 140 23.41 -40.08 -30.96
N GLY A 141 23.79 -40.16 -29.69
CA GLY A 141 24.12 -41.26 -28.79
C GLY A 141 24.89 -40.67 -27.59
N PHE A 142 24.84 -41.38 -26.46
CA PHE A 142 25.65 -41.25 -25.24
C PHE A 142 25.21 -40.25 -24.13
N GLY A 143 24.62 -40.84 -23.08
CA GLY A 143 25.31 -40.87 -21.79
C GLY A 143 24.82 -39.95 -20.68
N ALA A 144 23.61 -40.16 -20.15
CA ALA A 144 23.31 -39.80 -18.76
C ALA A 144 22.12 -40.62 -18.23
N ARG A 145 22.27 -41.15 -17.02
CA ARG A 145 21.35 -42.07 -16.32
C ARG A 145 19.91 -41.55 -16.26
N GLU A 146 18.96 -42.34 -16.74
CA GLU A 146 17.54 -42.16 -16.40
C GLU A 146 17.31 -42.54 -14.93
N ILE A 147 17.01 -41.56 -14.08
CA ILE A 147 16.38 -41.81 -12.79
C ILE A 147 14.88 -41.87 -13.02
N LYS A 148 14.32 -43.08 -13.04
CA LYS A 148 12.87 -43.30 -13.06
C LYS A 148 12.25 -42.87 -11.74
N THR A 149 11.71 -41.65 -11.65
CA THR A 149 10.84 -41.27 -10.53
C THR A 149 9.46 -41.88 -10.74
N LYS A 150 9.18 -43.01 -10.06
CA LYS A 150 7.83 -43.57 -9.96
C LYS A 150 6.91 -42.56 -9.27
N ASN A 151 5.76 -42.33 -9.90
CA ASN A 151 4.69 -41.49 -9.41
C ASN A 151 4.11 -42.09 -8.11
N VAL A 152 4.36 -41.46 -6.95
CA VAL A 152 3.76 -41.88 -5.67
C VAL A 152 2.48 -41.08 -5.44
N LYS A 153 1.32 -41.77 -5.58
CA LYS A 153 0.01 -41.26 -5.17
C LYS A 153 0.08 -40.86 -3.69
N LYS A 154 -0.09 -39.56 -3.39
CA LYS A 154 -0.24 -39.06 -2.02
C LYS A 154 -1.50 -39.66 -1.40
N LYS A 155 -1.32 -40.44 -0.32
CA LYS A 155 -2.41 -40.87 0.56
C LYS A 155 -2.86 -39.69 1.41
N TYR A 156 -4.16 -39.45 1.38
CA TYR A 156 -4.94 -38.62 2.31
C TYR A 156 -4.59 -38.95 3.76
N ASN A 157 -4.42 -37.92 4.61
CA ASN A 157 -4.57 -38.07 6.06
C ASN A 157 -5.64 -37.09 6.56
N PRO A 158 -6.74 -37.59 7.16
CA PRO A 158 -7.86 -36.75 7.58
C PRO A 158 -7.57 -36.05 8.92
N SER A 159 -8.10 -34.83 8.99
CA SER A 159 -8.18 -33.96 10.15
C SER A 159 -8.70 -34.68 11.41
N LYS A 160 -8.01 -34.50 12.56
CA LYS A 160 -8.59 -34.72 13.88
C LYS A 160 -8.55 -33.42 14.68
N ARG A 161 -9.72 -32.80 14.84
CA ARG A 161 -10.00 -31.85 15.92
C ARG A 161 -10.32 -32.65 17.20
N LYS A 162 -9.73 -32.28 18.34
CA LYS A 162 -10.43 -32.30 19.63
C LYS A 162 -9.75 -31.41 20.69
N THR A 163 -10.56 -30.46 21.15
CA THR A 163 -10.59 -29.60 22.35
C THR A 163 -9.87 -30.08 23.62
N GLY A 164 -9.32 -29.14 24.41
CA GLY A 164 -9.15 -29.30 25.86
C GLY A 164 -8.19 -28.31 26.55
N ASN A 165 -8.77 -27.41 27.36
CA ASN A 165 -8.20 -26.44 28.32
C ASN A 165 -6.86 -26.75 29.03
N SER A 166 -6.07 -25.71 29.33
CA SER A 166 -5.79 -25.22 30.72
C SER A 166 -4.40 -24.56 30.90
N LEU A 167 -4.44 -23.26 31.21
CA LEU A 167 -3.66 -22.49 32.20
C LEU A 167 -2.10 -22.61 32.34
N THR A 168 -1.51 -21.39 32.36
CA THR A 168 -0.32 -20.90 33.10
C THR A 168 1.08 -21.35 32.67
N ILE A 169 1.92 -20.39 32.24
CA ILE A 169 3.02 -19.73 33.00
C ILE A 169 3.80 -18.83 32.02
N ASN A 170 4.17 -17.64 32.50
CA ASN A 170 5.05 -16.68 31.85
C ASN A 170 6.37 -17.32 31.40
N ASP A 171 6.80 -17.05 30.17
CA ASP A 171 8.19 -16.63 30.00
C ASP A 171 8.35 -15.70 28.79
N SER A 172 9.14 -14.66 28.99
CA SER A 172 9.45 -13.65 27.99
C SER A 172 10.41 -14.27 26.98
N GLU A 173 9.90 -14.78 25.87
CA GLU A 173 10.74 -15.00 24.69
C GLU A 173 10.08 -14.43 23.44
N ASN A 174 10.92 -13.72 22.70
CA ASN A 174 10.71 -13.03 21.45
C ASN A 174 10.27 -14.05 20.38
N ASN A 175 8.98 -14.40 20.40
CA ASN A 175 8.45 -15.47 19.57
C ASN A 175 8.09 -14.91 18.20
N PHE A 176 9.05 -14.96 17.26
CA PHE A 176 8.73 -14.89 15.84
C PHE A 176 7.77 -16.03 15.52
N PRO A 177 6.55 -15.76 15.02
CA PRO A 177 5.71 -16.83 14.54
C PRO A 177 6.34 -17.36 13.25
N SER A 178 7.10 -18.45 13.39
CA SER A 178 7.42 -19.36 12.28
C SER A 178 6.15 -20.11 11.89
N GLY A 179 5.15 -19.35 11.45
CA GLY A 179 4.06 -19.81 10.63
C GLY A 179 4.38 -19.41 9.20
N ILE A 180 3.98 -20.24 8.25
CA ILE A 180 3.96 -19.92 6.82
C ILE A 180 3.05 -18.70 6.65
N GLY A 181 3.62 -17.51 6.84
CA GLY A 181 2.95 -16.22 6.74
C GLY A 181 3.16 -15.73 5.33
N ASP A 182 2.06 -15.43 4.65
CA ASP A 182 2.06 -14.82 3.32
C ASP A 182 3.10 -13.70 3.27
N SER A 183 3.92 -13.62 2.21
CA SER A 183 4.96 -12.58 2.03
C SER A 183 4.42 -11.15 2.24
N GLN A 184 3.11 -10.96 2.04
CA GLN A 184 2.38 -9.73 2.34
C GLN A 184 2.29 -9.40 3.84
N SER A 185 2.26 -10.38 4.72
CA SER A 185 2.25 -10.20 6.18
C SER A 185 3.58 -9.64 6.69
N LEU A 186 4.69 -10.18 6.18
CA LEU A 186 6.04 -9.73 6.55
C LEU A 186 6.29 -8.28 6.09
N THR A 187 5.90 -7.94 4.87
CA THR A 187 6.08 -6.57 4.36
C THR A 187 5.16 -5.54 5.03
N LYS A 188 3.97 -5.94 5.49
CA LYS A 188 3.13 -5.10 6.35
C LYS A 188 3.76 -4.83 7.70
N ASP A 189 4.36 -5.84 8.32
CA ASP A 189 5.07 -5.69 9.59
C ASP A 189 6.30 -4.78 9.43
N LEU A 190 7.03 -4.90 8.31
CA LEU A 190 8.11 -3.96 7.97
C LEU A 190 7.60 -2.53 7.79
N PHE A 191 6.44 -2.34 7.14
CA PHE A 191 5.86 -1.00 7.03
C PHE A 191 5.60 -0.40 8.42
N ALA A 192 4.94 -1.14 9.31
CA ALA A 192 4.66 -0.67 10.67
C ALA A 192 5.92 -0.38 11.51
N ARG A 193 7.02 -1.10 11.26
CA ARG A 193 8.29 -0.88 11.97
C ARG A 193 9.11 0.30 11.44
N TYR A 194 9.09 0.55 10.14
CA TYR A 194 9.97 1.54 9.50
C TYR A 194 9.26 2.86 9.15
N VAL A 195 7.95 2.82 8.89
CA VAL A 195 7.14 3.98 8.51
C VAL A 195 6.33 4.43 9.71
N LEU A 196 6.73 5.56 10.31
CA LEU A 196 5.98 6.19 11.39
C LEU A 196 4.98 7.17 10.81
N MET A 197 3.70 7.07 11.21
CA MET A 197 2.65 7.98 10.75
C MET A 197 2.83 9.41 11.29
N ASP A 198 3.52 9.58 12.41
CA ASP A 198 3.87 10.92 12.92
C ASP A 198 4.87 11.64 12.01
N ASP A 199 5.83 10.90 11.43
CA ASP A 199 6.74 11.45 10.41
C ASP A 199 5.93 11.86 9.16
N VAL A 200 4.94 11.05 8.75
CA VAL A 200 4.06 11.35 7.61
C VAL A 200 3.28 12.64 7.85
N ARG A 201 2.65 12.79 9.02
CA ARG A 201 1.95 14.02 9.42
C ARG A 201 2.88 15.23 9.46
N SER A 202 4.09 15.05 10.00
CA SER A 202 5.09 16.12 10.03
C SER A 202 5.50 16.56 8.63
N ILE A 203 5.74 15.63 7.70
CA ILE A 203 6.08 15.93 6.31
C ILE A 203 4.93 16.69 5.65
N LEU A 204 3.69 16.20 5.77
CA LEU A 204 2.52 16.87 5.20
C LEU A 204 2.35 18.28 5.76
N SER A 205 2.48 18.48 7.08
CA SER A 205 2.41 19.82 7.69
C SER A 205 3.48 20.78 7.21
N SER A 206 4.65 20.27 6.83
CA SER A 206 5.78 21.10 6.36
C SER A 206 5.69 21.47 4.89
N GLN A 207 5.05 20.63 4.06
CA GLN A 207 4.96 20.82 2.62
C GLN A 207 3.64 21.49 2.20
N LEU A 208 2.58 21.29 2.98
CA LEU A 208 1.29 21.94 2.73
C LEU A 208 1.30 23.39 3.21
N PRO A 209 0.45 24.25 2.63
CA PRO A 209 0.35 25.64 3.07
C PRO A 209 -0.16 25.74 4.52
N ASN A 210 0.19 26.84 5.21
CA ASN A 210 -0.15 27.04 6.63
C ASN A 210 -1.64 27.24 6.92
N ASP A 211 -2.48 27.32 5.88
CA ASP A 211 -3.93 27.47 6.01
C ASP A 211 -4.66 26.13 6.19
N VAL A 212 -3.96 24.99 6.00
CA VAL A 212 -4.55 23.66 6.16
C VAL A 212 -4.70 23.29 7.64
N PRO A 213 -5.92 23.00 8.12
CA PRO A 213 -6.15 22.57 9.50
C PRO A 213 -5.46 21.25 9.82
N SER A 214 -4.99 21.10 11.07
CA SER A 214 -4.37 19.86 11.55
C SER A 214 -5.29 18.64 11.42
N GLU A 215 -6.58 18.83 11.67
CA GLU A 215 -7.60 17.79 11.60
C GLU A 215 -7.77 17.26 10.18
N MET A 216 -7.56 18.12 9.17
CA MET A 216 -7.58 17.70 7.76
C MET A 216 -6.30 16.91 7.44
N ILE A 217 -5.14 17.35 7.93
CA ILE A 217 -3.86 16.64 7.73
C ILE A 217 -3.93 15.24 8.31
N ASP A 218 -4.49 15.08 9.51
CA ASP A 218 -4.68 13.78 10.15
C ASP A 218 -5.56 12.86 9.29
N GLN A 219 -6.69 13.36 8.81
CA GLN A 219 -7.60 12.60 7.95
C GLN A 219 -6.97 12.21 6.61
N VAL A 220 -6.18 13.11 6.01
CA VAL A 220 -5.44 12.82 4.77
C VAL A 220 -4.36 11.76 5.04
N ALA A 221 -3.63 11.86 6.15
CA ALA A 221 -2.62 10.88 6.53
C ALA A 221 -3.22 9.47 6.73
N ASP A 222 -4.34 9.38 7.45
CA ASP A 222 -5.05 8.12 7.70
C ASP A 222 -5.59 7.52 6.39
N MET A 223 -6.09 8.35 5.47
CA MET A 223 -6.54 7.92 4.14
C MET A 223 -5.39 7.45 3.24
N LEU A 224 -4.21 8.06 3.37
CA LEU A 224 -3.02 7.70 2.62
C LEU A 224 -2.32 6.45 3.15
N GLU A 225 -2.46 6.09 4.44
CA GLU A 225 -1.82 4.92 5.05
C GLU A 225 -1.89 3.64 4.19
N PRO A 226 -3.05 3.17 3.71
CA PRO A 226 -3.11 1.98 2.86
C PRO A 226 -2.40 2.15 1.51
N ILE A 227 -2.38 3.36 0.95
CA ILE A 227 -1.70 3.68 -0.32
C ILE A 227 -0.19 3.66 -0.11
N LEU A 228 0.29 4.27 0.96
CA LEU A 228 1.69 4.28 1.36
C LEU A 228 2.19 2.86 1.63
N GLN A 229 1.38 2.03 2.29
CA GLN A 229 1.74 0.63 2.52
C GLN A 229 1.92 -0.14 1.20
N GLN A 230 1.03 0.07 0.21
CA GLN A 230 1.17 -0.55 -1.10
C GLN A 230 2.41 -0.06 -1.86
N SER A 231 2.66 1.24 -1.83
CA SER A 231 3.83 1.83 -2.47
C SER A 231 5.14 1.32 -1.83
N PHE A 232 5.18 1.22 -0.50
CA PHE A 232 6.32 0.65 0.24
C PHE A 232 6.63 -0.78 -0.18
N ILE A 233 5.60 -1.63 -0.29
CA ILE A 233 5.73 -3.01 -0.78
C ILE A 233 6.30 -3.03 -2.20
N LYS A 234 5.82 -2.14 -3.08
CA LYS A 234 6.31 -2.01 -4.45
C LYS A 234 7.79 -1.59 -4.50
N HIS A 235 8.21 -0.65 -3.66
CA HIS A 235 9.62 -0.25 -3.57
C HIS A 235 10.50 -1.41 -3.10
N ILE A 236 10.11 -2.15 -2.06
CA ILE A 236 10.83 -3.36 -1.63
C ILE A 236 10.89 -4.39 -2.77
N GLY A 237 9.77 -4.64 -3.46
CA GLY A 237 9.73 -5.57 -4.59
C GLY A 237 10.67 -5.19 -5.74
N SER A 238 10.80 -3.88 -6.01
CA SER A 238 11.74 -3.37 -7.02
C SER A 238 13.20 -3.64 -6.66
N LEU A 239 13.53 -3.67 -5.36
CA LEU A 239 14.86 -3.99 -4.84
C LEU A 239 15.14 -5.50 -4.82
N ILE A 240 14.14 -6.37 -4.95
CA ILE A 240 14.31 -7.83 -5.00
C ILE A 240 14.62 -8.32 -6.43
N SER A 241 14.30 -7.52 -7.46
CA SER A 241 14.53 -7.84 -8.88
C SER A 241 15.97 -8.35 -9.14
N PRO A 242 16.18 -9.36 -10.03
CA PRO A 242 17.39 -10.19 -10.08
C PRO A 242 18.73 -9.49 -10.31
N SER A 243 18.75 -8.20 -10.66
CA SER A 243 19.97 -7.38 -10.72
C SER A 243 20.47 -6.91 -9.35
N ALA A 244 19.61 -6.84 -8.33
CA ALA A 244 19.95 -6.31 -7.02
C ALA A 244 20.58 -7.37 -6.10
N GLY A 245 20.05 -8.61 -6.08
CA GLY A 245 20.64 -9.71 -5.31
C GLY A 245 22.06 -10.06 -5.77
N ALA A 246 22.32 -10.05 -7.08
CA ALA A 246 23.65 -10.28 -7.63
C ALA A 246 24.65 -9.16 -7.32
N ASN A 247 24.18 -7.90 -7.26
CA ASN A 247 25.00 -6.75 -6.89
C ASN A 247 25.31 -6.74 -5.39
N PHE A 248 24.34 -7.06 -4.52
CA PHE A 248 24.56 -7.12 -3.08
C PHE A 248 25.54 -8.25 -2.69
N ASP A 249 25.37 -9.45 -3.26
CA ASP A 249 26.33 -10.54 -3.03
C ASP A 249 27.72 -10.22 -3.58
N ARG A 250 27.80 -9.51 -4.72
CA ARG A 250 29.07 -9.02 -5.27
C ARG A 250 29.70 -7.96 -4.37
N GLU A 251 28.94 -7.02 -3.84
CA GLU A 251 29.43 -5.95 -2.97
C GLU A 251 29.92 -6.48 -1.63
N LYS A 252 29.17 -7.40 -1.01
CA LYS A 252 29.60 -8.09 0.22
C LYS A 252 30.85 -8.95 -0.02
N LYS A 253 30.93 -9.61 -1.18
CA LYS A 253 32.13 -10.37 -1.59
C LYS A 253 33.33 -9.46 -1.82
N LEU A 254 33.14 -8.28 -2.39
CA LEU A 254 34.21 -7.29 -2.58
C LEU A 254 34.69 -6.72 -1.24
N GLN A 255 33.78 -6.33 -0.34
CA GLN A 255 34.14 -5.84 0.99
C GLN A 255 34.90 -6.90 1.80
N THR A 256 34.43 -8.14 1.81
CA THR A 256 35.13 -9.23 2.50
C THR A 256 36.49 -9.53 1.87
N GLN A 257 36.60 -9.46 0.55
CA GLN A 257 37.88 -9.60 -0.15
C GLN A 257 38.86 -8.48 0.18
N GLU A 258 38.39 -7.23 0.30
CA GLU A 258 39.20 -6.08 0.66
C GLU A 258 39.71 -6.16 2.10
N VAL A 259 38.87 -6.60 3.04
CA VAL A 259 39.28 -6.88 4.44
C VAL A 259 40.33 -7.98 4.50
N VAL A 260 40.14 -9.08 3.77
CA VAL A 260 41.12 -10.18 3.72
C VAL A 260 42.44 -9.71 3.10
N ASN A 261 42.40 -8.96 1.99
CA ASN A 261 43.60 -8.42 1.35
C ASN A 261 44.34 -7.45 2.29
N SER A 262 43.61 -6.59 2.99
CA SER A 262 44.18 -5.67 4.00
C SER A 262 44.85 -6.42 5.15
N MET A 263 44.24 -7.51 5.66
CA MET A 263 44.87 -8.36 6.66
C MET A 263 46.14 -9.04 6.14
N VAL A 264 46.11 -9.57 4.91
CA VAL A 264 47.28 -10.23 4.29
C VAL A 264 48.44 -9.25 4.12
N LEU A 265 48.17 -8.04 3.64
CA LEU A 265 49.18 -6.98 3.51
C LEU A 265 49.75 -6.58 4.86
N SER A 266 48.90 -6.44 5.88
CA SER A 266 49.33 -6.15 7.25
C SER A 266 50.27 -7.23 7.81
N LEU A 267 49.94 -8.51 7.59
CA LEU A 267 50.79 -9.63 7.99
C LEU A 267 52.12 -9.68 7.21
N GLN A 268 52.13 -9.32 5.94
CA GLN A 268 53.36 -9.21 5.15
C GLN A 268 54.27 -8.10 5.68
N VAL A 269 53.72 -6.92 5.97
CA VAL A 269 54.49 -5.81 6.56
C VAL A 269 55.08 -6.19 7.91
N ILE A 270 54.34 -6.91 8.75
CA ILE A 270 54.84 -7.42 10.05
C ILE A 270 56.01 -8.41 9.85
N LYS A 271 55.93 -9.29 8.84
CA LYS A 271 57.03 -10.22 8.52
C LYS A 271 58.26 -9.54 7.94
N PHE A 272 58.11 -8.41 7.24
CA PHE A 272 59.23 -7.65 6.68
C PHE A 272 59.86 -6.67 7.69
N SER A 273 59.16 -6.30 8.76
CA SER A 273 59.66 -5.43 9.84
C SER A 273 60.31 -6.19 11.01
N SER A 274 60.41 -7.51 10.91
CA SER A 274 61.05 -8.40 11.90
C SER A 274 62.41 -8.97 11.45
N PHE A 275 63.10 -8.27 10.53
CA PHE A 275 64.51 -8.49 10.18
C PHE A 275 65.35 -7.24 10.45
#